data_AF-A0A1B4LHQ1-F1
#
_entry.id   AF-A0A1B4LHQ1-F1
#
_cell.length_a   1.000
_cell.length_b   1.000
_cell.length_c   1.000
_cell.angle_alpha   90.00
_cell.angle_beta   90.00
_cell.angle_gamma   90.00
#
_symmetry.space_group_name_H-M   'P 1'
#
loop_
_entity.id
_entity.type
_entity.pdbx_description
1 polymer ?
#
loop_
_entity_poly.entity_id
_entity_poly.type
_entity_poly.pdbx_seq_one_letter_code
_entity_poly.pdbx_strand_id
1 'polypeptide(L)'
;MYFLKAELGNVAALIPAHHARLDWKTVSNSQSTGQRTIAQIREASTQHNINILLLDEWDANLDTLNTQGIDEFLAAVSSSKIVVEVRH
;
A
#
# COMPACT_ATOMS: atom_id res chain seq x y z
N MET A 1 -3.45 9.71 -6.63
CA MET A 1 -4.66 9.27 -5.87
C MET A 1 -5.20 10.19 -4.76
N TYR A 2 -4.66 11.40 -4.54
CA TYR A 2 -5.02 12.25 -3.40
C TYR A 2 -6.48 12.72 -3.34
N PHE A 3 -7.10 13.01 -4.48
CA PHE A 3 -8.51 13.41 -4.53
C PHE A 3 -9.43 12.33 -3.96
N LEU A 4 -9.26 11.07 -4.38
CA LEU A 4 -10.01 9.93 -3.84
C LEU A 4 -9.80 9.76 -2.34
N LYS A 5 -8.56 9.92 -1.86
CA LYS A 5 -8.27 9.83 -0.42
C LYS A 5 -8.96 10.92 0.40
N ALA A 6 -9.16 12.11 -0.17
CA ALA A 6 -9.89 13.21 0.47
C ALA A 6 -11.39 12.90 0.58
N GLU A 7 -12.00 12.43 -0.51
CA GLU A 7 -13.44 12.09 -0.56
C GLU A 7 -13.78 10.86 0.30
N LEU A 8 -12.94 9.83 0.27
CA LEU A 8 -13.19 8.56 0.98
C LEU A 8 -12.82 8.64 2.47
N GLY A 9 -12.14 9.69 2.91
CA GLY A 9 -11.86 9.93 4.32
C GLY A 9 -11.15 8.75 5.01
N ASN A 10 -11.61 8.39 6.21
CA ASN A 10 -10.93 7.45 7.10
C ASN A 10 -11.12 5.97 6.74
N VAL A 11 -11.98 5.65 5.78
CA VAL A 11 -12.16 4.26 5.32
C VAL A 11 -11.15 3.88 4.23
N ALA A 12 -10.37 4.84 3.74
CA ALA A 12 -9.34 4.64 2.73
C ALA A 12 -7.94 4.90 3.28
N ALA A 13 -7.00 3.99 2.98
CA ALA A 13 -5.59 4.19 3.21
C ALA A 13 -4.88 4.46 1.87
N LEU A 14 -4.05 5.50 1.82
CA LEU A 14 -3.24 5.85 0.66
C LEU A 14 -1.78 5.44 0.91
N ILE A 15 -1.25 4.62 0.02
CA ILE A 15 0.16 4.20 -0.01
C ILE A 15 0.80 4.86 -1.24
N PRO A 16 1.62 5.90 -1.06
CA PRO A 16 2.28 6.60 -2.17
C PRO A 16 3.62 5.95 -2.54
N ALA A 17 4.07 6.15 -3.79
CA ALA A 17 5.39 5.73 -4.26
C ALA A 17 6.58 6.35 -3.50
N HIS A 18 6.42 7.58 -2.99
CA HIS A 18 7.44 8.27 -2.22
C HIS A 18 7.02 8.43 -0.76
N HIS A 19 7.72 7.73 0.14
CA HIS A 19 7.43 7.67 1.57
C HIS A 19 7.82 8.92 2.38
N ALA A 20 8.06 10.06 1.75
CA ALA A 20 8.74 11.21 2.37
C ALA A 20 7.99 11.87 3.55
N ARG A 21 6.76 11.44 3.92
CA ARG A 21 5.91 12.16 4.88
C ARG A 21 5.00 11.32 5.78
N LEU A 22 5.21 10.00 5.92
CA LEU A 22 4.34 9.19 6.76
C LEU A 22 5.16 8.40 7.78
N ASP A 23 4.93 8.67 9.08
CA ASP A 23 5.45 7.90 10.20
C ASP A 23 4.59 6.65 10.39
N TRP A 24 5.04 5.53 9.83
CA TRP A 24 4.41 4.21 10.03
C TRP A 24 5.10 3.51 11.19
N LYS A 25 4.33 2.79 12.02
CA LYS A 25 4.85 2.13 13.24
C LYS A 25 5.88 1.03 12.94
N THR A 26 5.90 0.52 11.72
CA THR A 26 6.72 -0.60 11.27
C THR A 26 8.07 -0.21 10.65
N VAL A 27 8.42 1.07 10.65
CA VAL A 27 9.65 1.55 9.97
C VAL A 27 10.89 1.27 10.83
N SER A 28 11.75 0.36 10.39
CA SER A 28 13.16 0.35 10.81
C SER A 28 14.03 1.02 9.75
N ASN A 29 15.10 1.71 10.16
CA ASN A 29 16.05 2.38 9.25
C ASN A 29 16.85 1.43 8.33
N SER A 30 16.63 0.12 8.41
CA SER A 30 17.40 -0.90 7.67
C SER A 30 16.67 -1.49 6.45
N GLN A 31 15.45 -1.04 6.13
CA GLN A 31 14.65 -1.57 5.03
C GLN A 31 14.87 -0.80 3.72
N SER A 32 14.87 -1.51 2.58
CA SER A 32 14.80 -0.87 1.27
C SER A 32 13.46 -0.15 1.06
N THR A 33 13.39 0.81 0.13
CA THR A 33 12.14 1.49 -0.24
C THR A 33 11.03 0.49 -0.56
N GLY A 34 11.33 -0.54 -1.37
CA GLY A 34 10.38 -1.60 -1.70
C GLY A 34 9.88 -2.40 -0.48
N GLN A 35 10.78 -2.80 0.43
CA GLN A 35 10.39 -3.50 1.67
C GLN A 35 9.48 -2.65 2.56
N ARG A 36 9.71 -1.33 2.60
CA ARG A 36 8.83 -0.40 3.32
C ARG A 36 7.45 -0.31 2.67
N THR A 37 7.36 -0.23 1.34
CA THR A 37 6.08 -0.29 0.62
C THR A 37 5.32 -1.56 0.96
N ILE A 38 5.98 -2.72 0.90
CA ILE A 38 5.40 -4.02 1.25
C ILE A 38 4.84 -4.01 2.67
N ALA A 39 5.63 -3.53 3.64
CA ALA A 39 5.21 -3.47 5.04
C ALA A 39 3.99 -2.57 5.22
N GLN A 40 3.94 -1.42 4.56
CA GLN A 40 2.81 -0.47 4.61
C GLN A 40 1.54 -1.06 4.01
N ILE A 41 1.64 -1.71 2.85
CA ILE A 41 0.52 -2.40 2.20
C ILE A 41 -0.06 -3.47 3.14
N ARG A 42 0.81 -4.29 3.74
CA ARG A 42 0.40 -5.32 4.71
C ARG A 42 -0.24 -4.70 5.94
N GLU A 43 0.36 -3.68 6.54
CA GLU A 43 -0.19 -3.00 7.71
C GLU A 43 -1.60 -2.44 7.42
N ALA A 44 -1.75 -1.66 6.34
CA ALA A 44 -3.03 -1.07 5.95
C ALA A 44 -4.10 -2.13 5.65
N SER A 45 -3.72 -3.25 5.03
CA SER A 45 -4.65 -4.35 4.72
C SER A 45 -5.23 -5.00 5.98
N THR A 46 -4.52 -5.01 7.11
CA THR A 46 -4.97 -5.63 8.36
C THR A 46 -5.87 -4.73 9.22
N GLN A 47 -5.92 -3.43 8.93
CA GLN A 47 -6.72 -2.48 9.70
C GLN A 47 -8.22 -2.66 9.41
N HIS A 48 -9.02 -3.00 10.43
CA HIS A 48 -10.46 -3.26 10.27
C HIS A 48 -11.29 -2.04 9.84
N ASN A 49 -10.82 -0.83 10.15
CA ASN A 49 -11.48 0.43 9.76
C ASN A 49 -11.14 0.89 8.34
N ILE A 50 -10.20 0.22 7.66
CA ILE A 50 -9.81 0.52 6.29
C ILE A 50 -10.48 -0.48 5.36
N ASN A 51 -11.40 -0.01 4.53
CA ASN A 51 -12.10 -0.83 3.55
C ASN A 51 -11.53 -0.67 2.14
N ILE A 52 -10.77 0.41 1.91
CA ILE A 52 -10.25 0.79 0.60
C ILE A 52 -8.74 1.00 0.70
N LEU A 53 -7.98 0.31 -0.15
CA LEU A 53 -6.54 0.51 -0.33
C LEU A 53 -6.33 1.27 -1.63
N LEU A 54 -5.67 2.42 -1.54
CA LEU A 54 -5.29 3.27 -2.66
C LEU A 54 -3.77 3.15 -2.83
N LEU A 55 -3.33 2.45 -3.86
CA LEU A 55 -1.92 2.16 -4.12
C LEU A 55 -1.45 2.99 -5.32
N ASP A 56 -0.64 4.01 -5.07
CA ASP A 56 -0.15 4.95 -6.08
C ASP A 56 1.29 4.60 -6.43
N GLU A 57 1.53 4.03 -7.61
CA GLU A 57 2.86 3.72 -8.14
C GLU A 57 3.71 2.83 -7.19
N TRP A 58 3.05 1.88 -6.53
CA TRP A 58 3.62 1.10 -5.44
C TRP A 58 4.73 0.12 -5.87
N ASP A 59 4.74 -0.25 -7.15
CA ASP A 59 5.65 -1.23 -7.75
C ASP A 59 6.98 -0.63 -8.23
N ALA A 60 7.10 0.71 -8.25
CA ALA A 60 8.26 1.44 -8.78
C ALA A 60 9.63 1.02 -8.20
N ASN A 61 9.62 0.49 -6.96
CA ASN A 61 10.82 0.17 -6.19
C ASN A 61 10.94 -1.34 -5.89
N LEU A 62 10.19 -2.20 -6.58
CA LEU A 62 10.15 -3.64 -6.36
C LEU A 62 10.82 -4.40 -7.52
N ASP A 63 11.57 -5.44 -7.18
CA ASP A 63 12.01 -6.43 -8.17
C ASP A 63 10.84 -7.39 -8.53
N THR A 64 10.99 -8.12 -9.63
CA THR A 64 9.96 -9.01 -10.17
C THR A 64 9.42 -10.01 -9.14
N LEU A 65 10.29 -10.56 -8.29
CA LEU A 65 9.90 -11.57 -7.29
C LEU A 65 9.05 -10.94 -6.19
N ASN A 66 9.46 -9.76 -5.71
CA ASN A 66 8.70 -9.00 -4.74
C ASN A 66 7.37 -8.47 -5.29
N THR A 67 7.34 -8.03 -6.55
CA THR A 67 6.10 -7.61 -7.23
C THR A 67 5.10 -8.76 -7.31
N GLN A 68 5.53 -9.95 -7.75
CA GLN A 68 4.67 -11.14 -7.80
C GLN A 68 4.12 -11.52 -6.43
N GLY A 69 4.96 -11.51 -5.40
CA GLY A 69 4.53 -11.83 -4.04
C GLY A 69 3.49 -10.85 -3.49
N ILE A 70 3.53 -9.58 -3.91
CA ILE A 70 2.50 -8.59 -3.53
C ILE A 70 1.25 -8.72 -4.39
N ASP A 71 1.37 -9.05 -5.67
CA ASP A 71 0.21 -9.28 -6.53
C ASP A 71 -0.68 -10.41 -5.99
N GLU A 72 -0.09 -11.53 -5.57
CA GLU A 72 -0.82 -12.63 -4.92
C GLU A 72 -1.49 -12.19 -3.61
N PHE A 73 -0.79 -11.37 -2.84
CA PHE A 73 -1.31 -10.82 -1.58
C PHE A 73 -2.49 -9.88 -1.82
N LEU A 74 -2.38 -8.95 -2.77
CA LEU A 74 -3.43 -7.99 -3.10
C LEU A 74 -4.66 -8.68 -3.71
N ALA A 75 -4.45 -9.73 -4.52
CA ALA A 75 -5.53 -10.58 -4.99
C ALA A 75 -6.30 -11.22 -3.82
N ALA A 76 -5.61 -11.76 -2.82
CA ALA A 76 -6.27 -12.29 -1.62
C ALA A 76 -7.01 -11.19 -0.82
N VAL A 77 -6.40 -10.02 -0.63
CA VAL A 77 -7.02 -8.88 0.07
C VAL A 77 -8.28 -8.38 -0.66
N SER A 78 -8.29 -8.41 -1.99
CA SER A 78 -9.41 -7.96 -2.82
C SER A 78 -10.71 -8.73 -2.60
N SER A 79 -10.64 -9.92 -1.99
CA SER A 79 -11.83 -10.70 -1.59
C SER A 79 -12.66 -10.04 -0.49
N SER A 80 -12.06 -9.12 0.27
CA SER A 80 -12.67 -8.49 1.45
C SER A 80 -12.56 -6.96 1.48
N LYS A 81 -11.69 -6.37 0.63
CA LYS A 81 -11.45 -4.93 0.57
C LYS A 81 -11.40 -4.46 -0.88
N ILE A 82 -11.68 -3.17 -1.09
CA ILE A 82 -11.50 -2.56 -2.41
C ILE A 82 -10.03 -2.18 -2.55
N VAL A 83 -9.37 -2.66 -3.60
CA VAL A 83 -8.00 -2.29 -3.94
C VAL A 83 -8.05 -1.49 -5.23
N VAL A 84 -7.53 -0.25 -5.20
CA VAL A 84 -7.37 0.59 -6.39
C VAL A 84 -5.88 0.78 -6.60
N GLU A 85 -5.39 0.41 -7.78
CA GLU A 85 -3.97 0.38 -8.10
C GLU A 85 -3.68 1.30 -9.27
N VAL A 86 -2.63 2.11 -9.13
CA VAL A 86 -1.92 2.74 -10.24
C VAL A 86 -0.54 2.11 -10.26
N ARG A 87 -0.19 1.48 -11.39
CA ARG A 87 1.10 0.83 -11.63
C ARG A 87 1.92 1.65 -12.62
N HIS A 88 3.24 1.47 -12.59
CA HIS A 88 4.13 2.00 -13.62
C HIS A 88 3.98 1.27 -14.98
#